data_AF-A0A2N2F7U6-F1
#
_entry.id   AF-A0A2N2F7U6-F1
#
_cell.length_a   1.000
_cell.length_b   1.000
_cell.length_c   1.000
_cell.angle_alpha   90.00
_cell.angle_beta   90.00
_cell.angle_gamma   90.00
#
_symmetry.space_group_name_H-M   'P 1'
#
loop_
_entity.id
_entity.type
_entity.pdbx_description
1 polymer ?
#
loop_
_entity_poly.entity_id
_entity_poly.type
_entity_poly.pdbx_seq_one_letter_code
_entity_poly.pdbx_strand_id
1 'polypeptide(L)'
;MFEKKFYDAQLPSEIVVSLDGNAFNCSRREINATWLADLKRHGIPVNVYIVDDEKSMKRLHALGVDGIFTNKPDILRNVLDGLRQNREIESGNKT
;
A
#
# COMPACT_ATOMS: atom_id res chain seq x y z
N MET A 1 -2.18 9.76 13.57
CA MET A 1 -2.28 8.48 12.81
C MET A 1 -3.76 8.28 12.48
N PHE A 2 -4.12 7.64 11.35
CA PHE A 2 -5.52 7.30 11.08
C PHE A 2 -6.11 6.50 12.24
N GLU A 3 -7.31 6.89 12.69
CA GLU A 3 -8.03 6.27 13.78
C GLU A 3 -9.48 6.01 13.34
N LYS A 4 -9.81 4.73 13.12
CA LYS A 4 -11.10 4.29 12.56
C LYS A 4 -12.31 4.79 13.36
N LYS A 5 -12.18 4.96 14.68
CA LYS A 5 -13.28 5.36 15.58
C LYS A 5 -13.89 6.72 15.26
N PHE A 6 -13.22 7.57 14.48
CA PHE A 6 -13.73 8.91 14.12
C PHE A 6 -14.57 8.92 12.84
N TYR A 7 -14.66 7.81 12.12
CA TYR A 7 -15.21 7.78 10.77
C TYR A 7 -16.29 6.70 10.57
N ASP A 8 -16.82 6.14 11.67
CA ASP A 8 -17.91 5.16 11.69
C ASP A 8 -17.78 4.05 10.61
N ALA A 9 -18.82 3.89 9.78
CA ALA A 9 -18.90 2.90 8.71
C ALA A 9 -18.41 3.43 7.34
N GLN A 10 -17.82 4.63 7.31
CA GLN A 10 -17.38 5.25 6.04
C GLN A 10 -16.27 4.43 5.38
N LEU A 11 -16.32 4.38 4.05
CA LEU A 11 -15.25 3.86 3.22
C LEU A 11 -14.11 4.89 3.14
N PRO A 12 -12.86 4.44 2.89
CA PRO A 12 -11.73 5.36 2.77
C PRO A 12 -11.93 6.49 1.75
N SER A 13 -12.58 6.22 0.62
CA SER A 13 -12.88 7.26 -0.36
C SER A 13 -13.79 8.36 0.18
N GLU A 14 -14.82 8.01 0.96
CA GLU A 14 -15.74 8.96 1.58
C GLU A 14 -15.01 9.83 2.61
N ILE A 15 -14.14 9.21 3.40
CA ILE A 15 -13.30 9.92 4.39
C ILE A 15 -12.41 10.93 3.67
N VAL A 16 -11.69 10.49 2.64
CA VAL A 16 -10.79 11.34 1.85
C VAL A 16 -11.53 12.53 1.25
N VAL A 17 -12.70 12.30 0.62
CA VAL A 17 -13.52 13.38 0.05
C VAL A 17 -14.01 14.34 1.14
N SER A 18 -14.48 13.84 2.29
CA SER A 18 -15.02 14.68 3.37
C SER A 18 -13.99 15.62 3.99
N LEU A 19 -12.71 15.24 3.91
CA LEU A 19 -11.57 15.98 4.46
C LEU A 19 -10.81 16.78 3.40
N ASP A 20 -11.29 16.82 2.15
CA ASP A 20 -10.58 17.40 1.00
C ASP A 20 -9.15 16.84 0.82
N GLY A 21 -9.02 15.54 1.11
CA GLY A 21 -7.77 14.80 0.98
C GLY A 21 -7.53 14.29 -0.44
N ASN A 22 -6.27 13.97 -0.75
CA ASN A 22 -5.86 13.43 -2.05
C ASN A 22 -5.22 12.03 -1.98
N ALA A 23 -5.10 11.46 -0.78
CA ALA A 23 -4.54 10.13 -0.53
C ALA A 23 -5.04 9.58 0.80
N PHE A 24 -5.01 8.25 0.95
CA PHE A 24 -5.35 7.58 2.20
C PHE A 24 -4.12 6.92 2.82
N ASN A 25 -3.78 7.31 4.05
CA ASN A 25 -2.63 6.76 4.76
C ASN A 25 -3.11 5.98 5.99
N CYS A 26 -2.75 4.70 6.10
CA CYS A 26 -3.22 3.86 7.21
C CYS A 26 -2.17 2.88 7.74
N SER A 27 -2.50 2.22 8.86
CA SER A 27 -1.74 1.07 9.35
C SER A 27 -2.04 -0.16 8.50
N ARG A 28 -1.08 -1.08 8.40
CA ARG A 28 -1.27 -2.40 7.75
C ARG A 28 -2.40 -3.24 8.37
N ARG A 29 -2.84 -2.89 9.58
CA ARG A 29 -3.95 -3.56 10.29
C ARG A 29 -5.33 -3.16 9.79
N GLU A 30 -5.45 -1.97 9.18
CA GLU A 30 -6.73 -1.43 8.70
C GLU A 30 -7.01 -1.83 7.25
N ILE A 31 -5.95 -2.04 6.47
CA ILE A 31 -6.06 -2.31 5.04
C ILE A 31 -6.58 -3.73 4.77
N ASN A 32 -7.62 -3.82 3.96
CA ASN A 32 -8.26 -5.06 3.53
C ASN A 32 -8.68 -4.96 2.06
N ALA A 33 -9.13 -6.07 1.47
CA ALA A 33 -9.49 -6.13 0.06
C ALA A 33 -10.61 -5.14 -0.34
N THR A 34 -11.59 -4.93 0.53
CA THR A 34 -12.69 -3.98 0.29
C THR A 34 -12.17 -2.54 0.20
N TRP A 35 -11.32 -2.14 1.15
CA TRP A 35 -10.74 -0.79 1.17
C TRP A 35 -9.79 -0.55 -0.02
N LEU A 36 -8.98 -1.55 -0.38
CA LEU A 36 -8.12 -1.48 -1.56
C LEU A 36 -8.94 -1.33 -2.86
N ALA A 37 -10.00 -2.12 -2.99
CA ALA A 37 -10.89 -2.03 -4.15
C ALA A 37 -11.60 -0.67 -4.22
N ASP A 38 -12.01 -0.13 -3.07
CA ASP A 38 -12.63 1.19 -2.96
C ASP A 38 -11.70 2.32 -3.39
N LEU A 39 -10.50 2.38 -2.82
CA LEU A 39 -9.49 3.39 -3.14
C LEU A 39 -9.07 3.32 -4.61
N LYS A 40 -8.84 2.10 -5.13
CA LYS A 40 -8.52 1.87 -6.54
C LYS A 40 -9.63 2.35 -7.47
N ARG A 41 -10.90 2.09 -7.13
CA ARG A 41 -12.06 2.52 -7.95
C ARG A 41 -12.13 4.04 -8.07
N HIS A 42 -11.68 4.77 -7.06
CA HIS A 42 -11.70 6.24 -7.03
C HIS A 42 -10.37 6.89 -7.43
N GLY A 43 -9.35 6.10 -7.78
CA GLY A 43 -8.03 6.63 -8.13
C GLY A 43 -7.32 7.31 -6.96
N ILE A 44 -7.64 6.92 -5.72
CA ILE A 44 -7.04 7.50 -4.51
C ILE A 44 -5.80 6.67 -4.12
N PRO A 45 -4.60 7.27 -4.07
CA PRO A 45 -3.40 6.59 -3.62
C PRO A 45 -3.51 6.12 -2.17
N VAL A 46 -2.96 4.94 -1.88
CA VAL A 46 -2.90 4.36 -0.55
C VAL A 46 -1.48 4.12 -0.08
N ASN A 47 -1.11 4.69 1.08
CA ASN A 47 0.21 4.49 1.67
C ASN A 47 0.11 3.86 3.07
N VAL A 48 1.05 2.96 3.40
CA VAL A 48 0.99 2.18 4.65
C VAL A 48 2.16 2.48 5.57
N TYR A 49 1.88 2.78 6.84
CA TYR A 49 2.88 3.03 7.88
C TYR A 49 2.76 2.04 9.06
N ILE A 50 3.78 1.88 9.91
CA ILE A 50 5.20 1.81 9.54
C ILE A 50 5.49 0.32 9.30
N VAL A 51 6.21 0.00 8.23
CA VAL A 51 6.49 -1.39 7.83
C VAL A 51 7.99 -1.57 7.78
N ASP A 52 8.52 -2.37 8.70
CA ASP A 52 9.98 -2.54 8.88
C ASP A 52 10.46 -3.95 8.50
N ASP A 53 9.54 -4.85 8.10
CA ASP A 53 9.86 -6.23 7.72
C ASP A 53 9.62 -6.52 6.23
N GLU A 54 10.57 -7.26 5.64
CA GLU A 54 10.57 -7.62 4.22
C GLU A 54 9.31 -8.38 3.78
N LYS A 55 8.79 -9.30 4.61
CA LYS A 55 7.62 -10.10 4.27
C LYS A 55 6.38 -9.22 4.08
N SER A 56 6.17 -8.26 4.99
CA SER A 56 5.09 -7.29 4.88
C SER A 56 5.30 -6.35 3.69
N MET A 57 6.53 -5.89 3.42
CA MET A 57 6.84 -5.04 2.26
C MET A 57 6.48 -5.75 0.94
N LYS A 58 6.91 -7.00 0.76
CA LYS A 58 6.56 -7.82 -0.41
C LYS A 58 5.05 -7.98 -0.56
N ARG A 59 4.35 -8.30 0.54
CA ARG A 59 2.90 -8.46 0.52
C ARG A 59 2.18 -7.17 0.13
N LEU A 60 2.57 -6.04 0.70
CA LEU A 60 1.95 -4.74 0.40
C LEU A 60 2.23 -4.29 -1.03
N HIS A 61 3.45 -4.48 -1.53
CA HIS A 61 3.78 -4.26 -2.95
C HIS A 61 2.88 -5.13 -3.85
N ALA A 62 2.71 -6.43 -3.53
CA ALA A 62 1.84 -7.31 -4.31
C ALA A 62 0.36 -6.92 -4.26
N LEU A 63 -0.09 -6.30 -3.15
CA LEU A 63 -1.44 -5.73 -3.03
C LEU A 63 -1.61 -4.42 -3.80
N GLY A 64 -0.54 -3.86 -4.36
CA GLY A 64 -0.58 -2.64 -5.17
C GLY A 64 -0.78 -1.36 -4.36
N VAL A 65 -0.25 -1.29 -3.13
CA VAL A 65 -0.20 -0.01 -2.41
C VAL A 65 0.79 0.94 -3.09
N ASP A 66 0.52 2.23 -3.01
CA ASP A 66 1.29 3.27 -3.71
C ASP A 66 2.54 3.70 -2.92
N GLY A 67 2.54 3.49 -1.60
CA GLY A 67 3.66 3.86 -0.75
C GLY A 67 3.78 3.06 0.55
N ILE A 68 5.02 2.95 1.02
CA ILE A 68 5.37 2.30 2.29
C ILE A 68 6.25 3.25 3.10
N PHE A 69 5.79 3.61 4.29
CA PHE A 69 6.63 4.29 5.27
C PHE A 69 7.40 3.25 6.09
N THR A 70 8.71 3.42 6.21
CA THR A 70 9.61 2.46 6.85
C THR A 70 10.74 3.16 7.60
N ASN A 71 11.18 2.59 8.71
CA ASN A 71 12.45 2.93 9.36
C ASN A 71 13.63 2.14 8.79
N LYS A 72 13.38 1.25 7.82
CA LYS A 72 14.35 0.35 7.18
C LYS A 72 14.36 0.55 5.66
N PRO A 73 14.74 1.74 5.17
CA PRO A 73 14.72 2.04 3.73
C PRO A 73 15.68 1.16 2.92
N ASP A 74 16.75 0.66 3.55
CA ASP A 74 17.69 -0.31 2.99
C ASP A 74 17.01 -1.65 2.69
N ILE A 75 16.20 -2.16 3.62
CA ILE A 75 15.42 -3.40 3.42
C ILE A 75 14.40 -3.21 2.30
N LEU A 76 13.67 -2.10 2.30
CA LEU A 76 12.68 -1.82 1.24
C LEU A 76 13.34 -1.75 -0.14
N ARG A 77 14.51 -1.12 -0.25
CA ARG A 77 15.28 -1.08 -1.49
C ARG A 77 15.65 -2.48 -1.98
N ASN A 78 16.22 -3.32 -1.12
CA ASN A 78 16.58 -4.70 -1.45
C ASN A 78 15.38 -5.52 -1.94
N VAL A 79 14.23 -5.34 -1.29
CA VAL A 79 12.97 -5.99 -1.71
C VAL A 79 12.57 -5.57 -3.12
N LEU A 80 12.58 -4.27 -3.42
CA LEU A 80 12.17 -3.75 -4.72
C LEU A 80 13.14 -4.17 -5.83
N ASP A 81 14.44 -4.17 -5.57
CA ASP A 81 15.46 -4.60 -6.53
C ASP A 81 15.33 -6.09 -6.83
N GLY A 82 15.13 -6.94 -5.82
CA GLY A 82 14.87 -8.37 -6.02
C GLY A 82 13.59 -8.65 -6.82
N LEU A 83 12.52 -7.89 -6.57
CA LEU A 83 11.27 -8.01 -7.34
C LEU A 83 11.43 -7.56 -8.81
N ARG A 84 12.29 -6.58 -9.09
CA ARG A 84 12.59 -6.14 -10.47
C ARG A 84 13.36 -7.22 -11.24
N GLN A 85 14.41 -7.76 -10.64
CA GLN A 85 15.23 -8.83 -11.23
C GLN A 85 14.38 -10.06 -11.58
N ASN A 86 13.49 -10.48 -10.66
CA ASN A 86 12.59 -11.62 -10.92
C ASN A 86 11.70 -11.39 -12.16
N ARG A 87 11.15 -10.17 -12.33
CA ARG A 87 10.33 -9.84 -13.50
C ARG A 87 11.13 -9.87 -14.81
N GLU A 88 12.37 -9.40 -14.79
CA GLU A 88 13.26 -9.41 -15.94
C GLU A 88 13.58 -10.86 -16.38
N ILE A 89 13.91 -11.73 -15.42
CA ILE A 89 14.15 -13.16 -15.67
C ILE A 89 12.91 -13.85 -16.26
N GLU A 90 11.73 -13.63 -15.69
CA GLU A 90 10.47 -14.19 -16.21
C GLU A 90 10.13 -13.70 -17.62
N SER A 91 10.51 -12.47 -17.98
CA SER A 91 10.31 -11.93 -19.32
C SER A 91 11.30 -12.47 -20.35
N GLY A 92 12.55 -12.74 -19.94
CA GLY A 92 13.59 -13.31 -20.81
C GLY A 92 13.44 -14.81 -21.08
N ASN A 93 12.76 -15.55 -20.19
CA ASN A 93 12.49 -16.98 -20.36
C ASN A 93 11.26 -17.29 -21.25
N LYS A 94 10.61 -16.28 -21.84
CA LYS A 94 9.40 -16.43 -22.69
C LYS A 94 9.67 -16.39 -24.21
N THR A 95 10.94 -16.38 -24.63
CA THR A 95 11.37 -16.54 -26.03
C THR A 95 11.89 -17.95 -26.29
#